data_AF-A0A1P8Q5H5-F1
#
_entry.id   AF-A0A1P8Q5H5-F1
#
_cell.length_a   1.000
_cell.length_b   1.000
_cell.length_c   1.000
_cell.angle_alpha   90.00
_cell.angle_beta   90.00
_cell.angle_gamma   90.00
#
_symmetry.space_group_name_H-M   'P 1'
#
loop_
_entity.id
_entity.type
_entity.pdbx_description
1 polymer ?
#
loop_
_entity_poly.entity_id
_entity_poly.type
_entity_poly.pdbx_seq_one_letter_code
_entity_poly.pdbx_strand_id
1 'polypeptide(L)' 'MALTTSKTIYLNGNSKDGDTILANFNATFDGNSIVNINESRIVEGSSDIEEADFAEFRDLAKKLSSKEVTESD' A
#
# COMPACT_ATOMS: atom_id res chain seq x y z
N MET A 1 15.22 -26.69 -17.42
CA MET A 1 14.17 -25.83 -16.84
C MET A 1 14.88 -24.75 -16.05
N ALA A 2 14.67 -23.48 -16.39
CA ALA A 2 15.19 -22.38 -15.60
C ALA A 2 14.30 -22.20 -14.36
N LEU A 3 14.91 -21.96 -13.19
CA LEU A 3 14.19 -21.59 -11.97
C LEU A 3 13.50 -20.25 -12.20
N THR A 4 12.19 -20.19 -11.99
CA THR A 4 11.41 -18.93 -12.00
C THR A 4 11.04 -18.58 -10.57
N THR A 5 11.41 -17.38 -10.12
CA THR A 5 11.04 -16.86 -8.80
C THR A 5 10.00 -15.74 -8.97
N SER A 6 9.09 -15.65 -8.00
CA SER A 6 8.11 -14.56 -7.91
C SER A 6 8.22 -13.93 -6.53
N LYS A 7 8.03 -12.61 -6.46
CA LYS A 7 8.00 -11.86 -5.20
C LYS A 7 6.59 -11.34 -4.95
N THR A 8 6.18 -11.38 -3.69
CA THR A 8 4.94 -10.77 -3.23
C THR A 8 5.28 -9.85 -2.06
N ILE A 9 4.80 -8.62 -2.14
CA ILE A 9 4.99 -7.60 -1.11
C ILE A 9 3.64 -7.34 -0.45
N TYR A 10 3.62 -7.36 0.89
CA TYR A 10 2.47 -6.98 1.70
C TYR A 10 2.82 -5.70 2.45
N LEU A 11 1.96 -4.69 2.32
CA LEU A 11 2.12 -3.40 2.99
C LEU A 11 0.87 -3.12 3.80
N ASN A 12 1.03 -2.87 5.10
CA ASN A 12 -0.09 -2.57 5.99
C ASN A 12 0.24 -1.31 6.77
N GLY A 13 -0.77 -0.49 7.04
CA GLY A 13 -0.62 0.66 7.91
C GLY A 13 -1.95 1.19 8.40
N ASN A 14 -1.85 2.23 9.21
CA ASN A 14 -2.97 2.89 9.84
C ASN A 14 -2.77 4.40 9.78
N SER A 15 -3.86 5.12 9.54
CA SER A 15 -3.96 6.56 9.75
C SER A 15 -4.29 6.81 11.21
N LYS A 16 -3.60 7.77 11.83
CA LYS A 16 -3.78 8.12 13.24
C LYS A 16 -3.82 9.62 13.42
N ASP A 17 -4.72 10.05 14.31
CA ASP A 17 -4.70 11.39 14.89
C ASP A 17 -4.56 11.26 16.42
N GLY A 18 -3.34 11.52 16.90
CA GLY A 18 -2.93 11.21 18.26
C GLY A 18 -3.07 9.72 18.59
N ASP A 19 -3.88 9.41 19.61
CA ASP A 19 -4.16 8.04 20.05
C ASP A 19 -5.32 7.38 19.28
N THR A 20 -6.00 8.13 18.40
CA THR A 20 -7.16 7.63 17.65
C THR A 20 -6.72 7.06 16.32
N ILE A 21 -7.14 5.82 16.01
CA ILE A 21 -6.97 5.25 14.67
C ILE A 21 -8.16 5.69 13.82
N LEU A 22 -7.87 6.41 12.74
CA LEU A 22 -8.88 6.95 11.83
C LEU A 22 -9.22 5.97 10.72
N ALA A 23 -8.20 5.30 10.16
CA ALA A 23 -8.36 4.37 9.07
C ALA A 23 -7.27 3.28 9.08
N ASN A 24 -7.59 2.15 8.46
CA ASN A 24 -6.64 1.09 8.13
C ASN A 24 -6.47 0.99 6.63
N PHE A 25 -5.27 0.64 6.20
CA PHE A 25 -4.99 0.41 4.79
C PHE A 25 -4.05 -0.79 4.61
N ASN A 26 -4.32 -1.58 3.58
CA ASN A 26 -3.59 -2.78 3.23
C ASN A 26 -3.35 -2.77 1.72
N ALA A 27 -2.15 -3.14 1.30
CA ALA A 27 -1.80 -3.33 -0.09
C ALA A 27 -1.02 -4.62 -0.30
N THR A 28 -1.29 -5.29 -1.41
CA THR A 28 -0.56 -6.47 -1.86
C THR A 28 -0.15 -6.28 -3.30
N PHE A 29 1.11 -6.57 -3.58
CA PHE A 29 1.71 -6.49 -4.90
C PHE A 29 2.31 -7.86 -5.22
N ASP A 30 1.89 -8.47 -6.31
CA ASP A 30 2.54 -9.67 -6.82
C ASP A 30 3.46 -9.32 -8.00
N GLY A 31 4.44 -10.21 -8.27
CA GLY A 31 5.35 -10.08 -9.40
C GLY A 31 4.69 -10.12 -10.78
N ASN A 32 3.36 -10.21 -10.85
CA ASN A 32 2.58 -10.12 -12.09
C ASN A 32 1.99 -8.72 -12.30
N SER A 33 2.46 -7.71 -11.55
CA SER A 33 1.98 -6.32 -11.59
C SER A 33 0.56 -6.12 -11.08
N ILE A 34 -0.01 -7.07 -10.33
CA ILE A 34 -1.33 -6.88 -9.72
C ILE A 34 -1.15 -6.10 -8.42
N VAL A 35 -1.76 -4.91 -8.39
CA VAL A 35 -1.77 -4.04 -7.21
C VAL A 35 -3.18 -4.05 -6.63
N ASN A 36 -3.34 -4.68 -5.47
CA ASN A 36 -4.57 -4.61 -4.68
C ASN A 36 -4.34 -3.65 -3.52
N ILE A 37 -5.11 -2.58 -3.45
CA ILE A 37 -5.11 -1.62 -2.35
C ILE A 37 -6.51 -1.62 -1.74
N ASN A 38 -6.58 -1.81 -0.43
CA ASN A 38 -7.81 -1.74 0.35
C ASN A 38 -7.65 -0.71 1.46
N GLU A 39 -8.64 0.16 1.58
CA GLU A 39 -8.67 1.29 2.51
C GLU A 39 -9.99 1.22 3.26
N SER A 40 -9.94 1.33 4.59
CA SER A 40 -11.10 1.17 5.45
C SER A 40 -11.09 2.23 6.53
N ARG A 41 -12.01 3.19 6.43
CA ARG A 41 -12.25 4.19 7.47
C ARG A 41 -12.91 3.54 8.68
N ILE A 42 -12.43 3.92 9.87
CA ILE A 42 -12.94 3.45 11.15
C ILE A 42 -13.80 4.53 11.80
N VAL A 43 -13.39 5.80 11.67
CA VAL A 43 -14.09 6.95 12.24
C VAL A 43 -14.73 7.75 11.11
N GLU A 44 -16.04 8.01 11.21
CA GLU A 44 -16.74 8.87 10.24
C GLU A 44 -16.47 10.35 10.55
N GLY A 45 -16.07 11.13 9.53
CA GLY A 45 -15.94 12.59 9.62
C GLY A 45 -14.50 13.12 9.76
N SER A 46 -13.48 12.26 9.78
CA SER A 46 -12.06 12.64 9.87
C SER A 46 -11.37 12.74 8.49
N SER A 47 -12.09 13.26 7.49
CA SER A 47 -11.76 13.08 6.06
C SER A 47 -10.40 13.61 5.62
N ASP A 48 -9.91 14.68 6.23
CA ASP A 48 -8.79 15.42 5.64
C ASP A 48 -7.42 14.80 6.00
N ILE A 49 -7.29 14.27 7.22
CA ILE A 49 -6.07 13.58 7.68
C ILE A 49 -5.97 12.20 7.02
N GLU A 50 -7.06 11.43 7.08
CA GLU A 50 -7.08 10.07 6.53
C GLU A 50 -6.94 10.04 5.00
N GLU A 51 -7.46 11.03 4.27
CA GLU A 51 -7.28 11.11 2.82
C GLU A 51 -5.85 11.48 2.43
N ALA A 52 -5.18 12.35 3.20
CA ALA A 52 -3.77 12.64 3.02
C ALA A 52 -2.91 11.38 3.23
N ASP A 53 -3.18 10.63 4.31
CA ASP A 53 -2.49 9.37 4.60
C ASP A 53 -2.77 8.31 3.53
N PHE A 54 -4.01 8.22 3.01
CA PHE A 54 -4.34 7.33 1.89
C PHE A 54 -3.58 7.71 0.62
N ALA A 55 -3.45 9.00 0.30
CA ALA A 55 -2.69 9.47 -0.85
C ALA A 55 -1.21 9.05 -0.75
N GLU A 56 -0.58 9.27 0.41
CA GLU A 56 0.79 8.85 0.66
C GLU A 56 0.95 7.32 0.57
N PHE A 57 0.00 6.57 1.13
CA PHE A 57 0.01 5.11 1.07
C PHE A 57 -0.08 4.59 -0.37
N ARG A 58 -0.97 5.16 -1.19
CA ARG A 58 -1.12 4.82 -2.61
C ARG A 58 0.15 5.12 -3.41
N ASP A 59 0.82 6.23 -3.12
CA ASP A 59 2.06 6.58 -3.82
C ASP A 59 3.24 5.68 -3.40
N LEU A 60 3.33 5.35 -2.11
CA LEU A 60 4.30 4.38 -1.62
C LEU A 60 4.07 3.00 -2.25
N ALA A 61 2.81 2.56 -2.29
CA ALA A 61 2.36 1.33 -2.90
C ALA A 61 2.79 1.24 -4.38
N LYS A 62 2.50 2.28 -5.18
CA LYS A 62 2.90 2.36 -6.59
C LYS A 62 4.42 2.42 -6.78
N LYS A 63 5.13 3.14 -5.90
CA LYS A 63 6.59 3.23 -5.97
C LYS A 63 7.23 1.86 -5.73
N LEU A 64 6.75 1.12 -4.74
CA LEU A 64 7.23 -0.23 -4.43
C LEU A 64 6.89 -1.22 -5.54
N SER A 65 5.71 -1.12 -6.16
CA SER A 65 5.36 -1.98 -7.30
C SER A 65 6.18 -1.66 -8.55
N SER A 66 6.62 -0.41 -8.74
CA SER A 66 7.37 0.02 -9.94
C SER A 66 8.88 -0.17 -9.81
N LYS A 67 9.44 -0.06 -8.58
CA LYS A 67 10.88 -0.25 -8.34
C LYS A 67 11.35 -1.67 -8.63
N GLU A 68 10.47 -2.67 -8.54
CA GLU A 68 10.82 -4.07 -8.83
C GLU A 68 11.03 -4.33 -10.33
N VAL A 69 10.66 -3.41 -11.23
CA VAL A 69 10.90 -3.54 -12.68
C VAL A 69 12.29 -3.02 -13.08
N THR A 70 13.02 -2.34 -12.18
CA THR A 70 14.31 -1.68 -12.48
C THR A 70 15.50 -2.25 -11.69
N GLU A 71 15.49 -3.55 -11.42
CA GLU A 71 16.71 -4.32 -11.10
C GLU A 71 16.83 -5.50 -12.08
N SER A 72 17.12 -5.17 -13.33
CA SER A 72 17.61 -6.09 -14.35
C SER A 72 18.47 -5.29 -15.33
N ASP A 73 19.67 -4.90 -14.88
CA ASP A 73 20.92 -4.84 -15.67
C ASP A 73 22.10 -4.45 -14.76
#